data_AF-A0A9W6NKP0-F1
#
_entry.id   AF-A0A9W6NKP0-F1
#
_cell.length_a   1.000
_cell.length_b   1.000
_cell.length_c   1.000
_cell.angle_alpha   90.00
_cell.angle_beta   90.00
_cell.angle_gamma   90.00
#
_symmetry.space_group_name_H-M   'P 1'
#
loop_
_entity.id
_entity.type
_entity.pdbx_description
1 polymer ?
#
loop_
_entity_poly.entity_id
_entity_poly.type
_entity_poly.pdbx_seq_one_letter_code
_entity_poly.pdbx_strand_id
1 'polypeptide(L)' 'MHREMAARAGARDTVELAGASHALTVSRPAEVAEVILKAAAAVA' A
#
# COMPACT_ATOMS: atom_id res chain seq x y z
N MET A 1 -5.91 10.37 -8.40
CA MET A 1 -5.14 9.38 -9.20
C MET A 1 -4.93 8.03 -8.50
N HIS A 2 -4.11 7.88 -7.44
CA HIS A 2 -3.78 6.54 -6.91
C HIS A 2 -4.99 5.70 -6.50
N ARG A 3 -5.98 6.29 -5.81
CA ARG A 3 -7.25 5.62 -5.44
C ARG A 3 -8.07 5.18 -6.66
N GLU A 4 -8.21 6.05 -7.67
CA GLU A 4 -8.93 5.72 -8.90
C GLU A 4 -8.24 4.59 -9.68
N MET A 5 -6.90 4.60 -9.75
CA MET A 5 -6.13 3.54 -10.39
C MET A 5 -6.30 2.21 -9.66
N ALA A 6 -6.28 2.21 -8.33
CA ALA A 6 -6.51 1.01 -7.53
C ALA A 6 -7.92 0.45 -7.74
N ALA A 7 -8.95 1.31 -7.76
CA ALA A 7 -10.32 0.90 -8.06
C ALA A 7 -10.44 0.28 -9.46
N ARG A 8 -9.84 0.91 -10.48
CA ARG A 8 -9.81 0.37 -11.86
C ARG A 8 -9.09 -0.97 -11.97
N ALA A 9 -8.07 -1.19 -11.15
CA ALA A 9 -7.33 -2.45 -11.10
C ALA A 9 -8.04 -3.56 -10.31
N GLY A 10 -9.21 -3.27 -9.70
CA GLY A 10 -9.91 -4.23 -8.85
C GLY A 10 -9.12 -4.57 -7.59
N ALA A 11 -8.35 -3.61 -7.05
CA ALA A 11 -7.59 -3.82 -5.82
C ALA A 11 -8.53 -4.26 -4.68
N ARG A 12 -8.13 -5.31 -3.96
CA ARG A 12 -8.91 -5.83 -2.82
C ARG A 12 -8.98 -4.82 -1.67
N ASP A 13 -7.93 -4.03 -1.48
CA ASP A 13 -7.84 -3.00 -0.45
C ASP A 13 -6.86 -1.89 -0.88
N THR A 14 -6.95 -0.73 -0.23
CA THR A 14 -6.07 0.43 -0.44
C THR A 14 -5.65 1.04 0.89
N VAL A 15 -4.35 1.19 1.12
CA VAL A 15 -3.79 1.77 2.36
C VAL A 15 -3.18 3.15 2.05
N GLU A 16 -3.57 4.16 2.83
CA GLU A 16 -2.99 5.51 2.76
C GLU A 16 -1.97 5.74 3.87
N LEU A 17 -0.77 6.19 3.49
CA LEU A 17 0.34 6.46 4.40
C LEU A 17 0.54 7.98 4.51
N ALA A 18 -0.09 8.60 5.51
CA ALA A 18 -0.06 10.05 5.71
C ALA A 18 1.37 10.56 5.93
N GLY A 19 1.74 11.63 5.23
CA GLY A 19 3.07 12.25 5.36
C GLY A 19 4.23 11.38 4.83
N ALA A 20 3.95 10.40 3.97
CA ALA A 20 4.96 9.68 3.23
C ALA A 20 5.42 10.49 1.99
N SER A 21 6.67 10.30 1.58
CA SER A 21 7.18 10.88 0.33
C SER A 21 6.82 10.01 -0.87
N HIS A 22 7.20 10.44 -2.08
CA HIS A 22 7.09 9.60 -3.27
C HIS A 22 7.87 8.27 -3.13
N ALA A 23 9.00 8.29 -2.42
CA ALA A 23 9.78 7.10 -2.09
C ALA A 23 9.27 6.46 -0.78
N LEU A 24 8.14 5.75 -0.86
CA LEU A 24 7.49 5.11 0.30
C LEU A 24 8.43 4.16 1.06
N THR A 25 9.21 3.36 0.34
CA THR A 25 10.14 2.38 0.93
C THR A 25 11.27 3.01 1.73
N VAL A 26 11.56 4.31 1.51
CA VAL A 26 12.60 5.04 2.24
C VAL A 26 12.00 5.88 3.36
N SER A 27 10.87 6.54 3.11
CA SER A 27 10.24 7.45 4.09
C SER A 27 9.40 6.72 5.15
N ARG A 28 8.84 5.55 4.83
CA ARG A 28 7.95 4.74 5.67
C ARG A 28 8.26 3.24 5.57
N PRO A 29 9.51 2.80 5.78
CA PRO A 29 9.91 1.42 5.53
C PRO A 29 9.14 0.39 6.36
N ALA A 30 8.85 0.69 7.63
CA ALA A 30 8.14 -0.22 8.52
C ALA A 30 6.66 -0.39 8.13
N GLU A 31 5.96 0.73 7.89
CA GLU A 31 4.56 0.66 7.48
C GLU A 31 4.40 -0.03 6.12
N VAL A 32 5.32 0.19 5.18
CA VAL A 32 5.32 -0.54 3.89
C VAL A 32 5.50 -2.04 4.09
N ALA A 33 6.46 -2.47 4.93
CA ALA A 33 6.68 -3.88 5.21
C ALA A 33 5.43 -4.53 5.83
N GLU A 34 4.75 -3.85 6.74
CA GLU A 34 3.51 -4.33 7.35
C GLU A 34 2.39 -4.53 6.31
N VAL A 35 2.21 -3.58 5.38
CA VAL A 35 1.22 -3.69 4.31
C VAL A 35 1.51 -4.89 3.40
N ILE A 36 2.78 -5.12 3.05
CA ILE A 36 3.20 -6.28 2.24
C ILE A 36 2.86 -7.59 2.95
N LEU A 37 3.20 -7.71 4.25
CA LEU A 37 2.91 -8.91 5.03
C LEU A 37 1.40 -9.17 5.14
N LYS A 38 0.60 -8.12 5.37
CA LYS A 38 -0.87 -8.22 5.38
C LYS A 38 -1.43 -8.68 4.03
N ALA A 39 -0.93 -8.11 2.93
CA ALA A 39 -1.36 -8.50 1.60
C ALA A 39 -1.00 -9.96 1.27
N ALA A 40 0.21 -10.41 1.65
CA ALA A 40 0.66 -11.78 1.46
C ALA A 40 -0.19 -12.77 2.28
N ALA A 41 -0.51 -12.44 3.53
CA ALA A 41 -1.37 -13.27 4.36
C ALA A 41 -2.80 -13.37 3.83
N ALA A 42 -3.30 -12.38 3.09
CA ALA A 42 -4.66 -12.37 2.54
C ALA A 42 -4.83 -13.25 1.29
N VAL A 43 -3.74 -13.75 0.69
CA VAL A 43 -3.78 -14.60 -0.52
C VAL A 43 -3.29 -16.03 -0.28
N ALA A 44 -2.81 -16.33 0.94
CA ALA A 44 -2.54 -17.69 1.40
C ALA A 44 -3.83 -18.38 1.82
#